data_AF-A0A0P7VUA9-F1
#
_entry.id   AF-A0A0P7VUA9-F1
#
_cell.length_a   1.000
_cell.length_b   1.000
_cell.length_c   1.000
_cell.angle_alpha   90.00
_cell.angle_beta   90.00
_cell.angle_gamma   90.00
#
_symmetry.space_group_name_H-M   'P 1'
#
loop_
_entity.id
_entity.type
_entity.pdbx_description
1 polymer ?
#
loop_
_entity_poly.entity_id
_entity_poly.type
_entity_poly.pdbx_seq_one_letter_code
_entity_poly.pdbx_strand_id
1 'polypeptide(L)'
;MPPSIILIFYGALMQTSVAALFVAGILPGLLLALALFMVNGWFAWREDHPRIEKGEAPPLLPAILVALPALALPIIIVGGIVLGWMTPTEAAAVAVIAAGGAAFFYSPLTRDDIWESFSRTAVLTGSIFMILCAVAAFGHLAALERIPQAIAGLVDGLGLGPVGFLIAMNLLFIIAGMIMDVPVALALLVPLLAPVALANGADPIHLGIVICFNLCIGLVSPPLGGCLLIVSTVTGVNYWKLARAIAPFIFAEIIVLGILVFVPEISLWLPRTLELWK
;
A
#
# COMPACT_ATOMS: atom_id res chain seq x y z
N MET A 1 5.17 -0.42 -1.42
CA MET A 1 6.39 0.26 -1.90
C MET A 1 6.24 1.76 -1.71
N PRO A 2 7.20 2.46 -1.08
CA PRO A 2 7.18 3.92 -0.95
C PRO A 2 7.36 4.64 -2.30
N PRO A 3 6.78 5.84 -2.47
CA PRO A 3 5.78 6.48 -1.61
C PRO A 3 4.40 5.79 -1.72
N SER A 4 3.69 5.62 -0.59
CA SER A 4 2.36 4.96 -0.58
C SER A 4 1.35 5.76 0.25
N ILE A 5 0.24 6.15 -0.39
CA ILE A 5 -0.86 6.89 0.26
C ILE A 5 -1.53 6.10 1.37
N ILE A 6 -1.64 4.78 1.21
CA ILE A 6 -2.25 3.85 2.18
C ILE A 6 -1.45 3.89 3.50
N LEU A 7 -0.12 3.87 3.40
CA LEU A 7 0.77 3.92 4.55
C LEU A 7 0.75 5.30 5.24
N ILE A 8 0.71 6.39 4.47
CA ILE A 8 0.55 7.74 5.03
C ILE A 8 -0.77 7.83 5.82
N PHE A 9 -1.85 7.34 5.24
CA PHE A 9 -3.17 7.41 5.85
C PHE A 9 -3.27 6.56 7.12
N TYR A 10 -2.76 5.32 7.08
CA TYR A 10 -2.62 4.50 8.27
C TYR A 10 -1.75 5.18 9.35
N GLY A 11 -0.62 5.78 8.95
CA GLY A 11 0.27 6.50 9.85
C GLY A 11 -0.42 7.67 10.54
N ALA A 12 -1.26 8.40 9.82
CA ALA A 12 -2.08 9.48 10.39
C ALA A 12 -3.16 8.95 11.35
N LEU A 13 -3.82 7.82 11.02
CA LEU A 13 -4.84 7.22 11.89
C LEU A 13 -4.26 6.68 13.20
N MET A 14 -3.14 5.95 13.10
CA MET A 14 -2.50 5.28 14.24
C MET A 14 -1.43 6.11 14.92
N GLN A 15 -1.19 7.34 14.46
CA GLN A 15 -0.14 8.24 14.96
C GLN A 15 1.25 7.57 14.97
N THR A 16 1.52 6.74 13.95
CA THR A 16 2.80 6.03 13.79
C THR A 16 3.70 6.75 12.80
N SER A 17 5.01 6.61 12.97
CA SER A 17 6.01 7.18 12.06
C SER A 17 5.83 6.74 10.60
N VAL A 18 5.50 7.71 9.72
CA VAL A 18 5.40 7.48 8.27
C VAL A 18 6.75 7.05 7.69
N ALA A 19 7.85 7.59 8.22
CA ALA A 19 9.20 7.19 7.85
C ALA A 19 9.43 5.69 8.07
N ALA A 20 9.07 5.21 9.27
CA ALA A 20 9.21 3.80 9.62
C ALA A 20 8.33 2.90 8.74
N LEU A 21 7.09 3.32 8.45
CA LEU A 21 6.18 2.59 7.55
C LEU A 21 6.73 2.49 6.12
N PHE A 22 7.32 3.57 5.59
CA PHE A 22 7.91 3.55 4.27
C PHE A 22 9.07 2.56 4.20
N VAL A 23 10.01 2.65 5.13
CA VAL A 23 11.13 1.71 5.21
C VAL A 23 10.65 0.27 5.41
N ALA A 24 9.66 0.07 6.29
CA ALA A 24 9.06 -1.24 6.55
C ALA A 24 8.43 -1.85 5.30
N GLY A 25 7.94 -1.03 4.37
CA GLY A 25 7.31 -1.48 3.13
C GLY A 25 8.29 -1.86 2.01
N ILE A 26 9.60 -1.63 2.16
CA ILE A 26 10.60 -1.92 1.12
C ILE A 26 10.77 -3.44 0.97
N LEU A 27 11.17 -4.14 2.03
CA LEU A 27 11.41 -5.60 1.98
C LEU A 27 10.15 -6.40 1.61
N PRO A 28 8.98 -6.18 2.24
CA PRO A 28 7.72 -6.81 1.82
C PRO A 28 7.37 -6.50 0.37
N GLY A 29 7.59 -5.27 -0.08
CA GLY A 29 7.33 -4.90 -1.47
C GLY A 29 8.25 -5.59 -2.46
N LEU A 30 9.54 -5.78 -2.12
CA LEU A 30 10.48 -6.52 -2.96
C LEU A 30 10.11 -8.01 -3.02
N LEU A 31 9.70 -8.57 -1.89
CA LEU A 31 9.21 -9.95 -1.81
C LEU A 31 7.97 -10.14 -2.70
N LEU A 32 7.01 -9.22 -2.64
CA LEU A 32 5.83 -9.22 -3.50
C LEU A 32 6.21 -9.09 -4.97
N ALA A 33 7.09 -8.14 -5.31
CA ALA A 33 7.55 -7.94 -6.68
C ALA A 33 8.21 -9.21 -7.24
N LEU A 34 9.07 -9.85 -6.45
CA LEU A 34 9.69 -11.12 -6.82
C LEU A 34 8.64 -12.21 -7.05
N ALA A 35 7.66 -12.36 -6.16
CA ALA A 35 6.58 -13.33 -6.30
C ALA A 35 5.78 -13.11 -7.60
N LEU A 36 5.38 -11.87 -7.88
CA LEU A 36 4.65 -11.52 -9.09
C LEU A 36 5.50 -11.70 -10.35
N PHE A 37 6.79 -11.38 -10.32
CA PHE A 37 7.71 -11.65 -11.44
C PHE A 37 7.88 -13.13 -11.71
N MET A 38 7.95 -13.97 -10.69
CA MET A 38 8.02 -15.43 -10.86
C MET A 38 6.75 -15.97 -11.52
N VAL A 39 5.56 -15.54 -11.06
CA VAL A 39 4.29 -15.95 -11.67
C VAL A 39 4.20 -15.46 -13.12
N ASN A 40 4.52 -14.20 -13.36
CA ASN A 40 4.50 -13.64 -14.71
C ASN A 40 5.49 -14.35 -15.65
N GLY A 41 6.71 -14.60 -15.19
CA GLY A 41 7.74 -15.30 -15.96
C GLY A 41 7.34 -16.75 -16.28
N TRP A 42 6.66 -17.43 -15.36
CA TRP A 42 6.12 -18.76 -15.59
C TRP A 42 5.03 -18.76 -16.67
N PHE A 43 4.10 -17.80 -16.64
CA PHE A 43 3.09 -17.64 -17.69
C PHE A 43 3.72 -17.29 -19.04
N ALA A 44 4.67 -16.36 -19.06
CA ALA A 44 5.37 -15.96 -20.29
C ALA A 44 6.11 -17.14 -20.94
N TRP A 45 6.74 -18.00 -20.13
CA TRP A 45 7.38 -19.22 -20.62
C TRP A 45 6.36 -20.27 -21.10
N ARG A 46 5.29 -20.48 -20.33
CA ARG A 46 4.28 -21.53 -20.61
C ARG A 46 3.42 -21.22 -21.84
N GLU A 47 3.05 -19.95 -22.02
CA GLU A 47 2.18 -19.49 -23.10
C GLU A 47 2.96 -18.94 -24.30
N ASP A 48 4.29 -19.05 -24.26
CA ASP A 48 5.22 -18.53 -25.26
C ASP A 48 4.91 -17.10 -25.71
N HIS A 49 4.87 -16.19 -24.72
CA HIS A 49 4.63 -14.77 -24.97
C HIS A 49 5.69 -14.19 -25.93
N PRO A 50 5.32 -13.20 -26.77
CA PRO A 50 6.23 -12.61 -27.75
C PRO A 50 7.53 -12.15 -27.11
N ARG A 51 8.66 -12.55 -27.69
CA ARG A 51 10.00 -12.18 -27.24
C ARG A 51 10.59 -11.19 -28.23
N ILE A 52 11.13 -10.08 -27.73
CA ILE A 52 11.92 -9.17 -28.55
C ILE A 52 13.24 -9.88 -28.88
N GLU A 53 13.65 -9.89 -30.16
CA GLU A 53 14.94 -10.43 -30.54
C GLU A 53 16.06 -9.62 -29.87
N LYS A 54 17.13 -10.30 -29.41
CA LYS A 54 18.21 -9.65 -28.62
C LYS A 54 18.87 -8.44 -29.30
N GLY A 55 18.73 -8.30 -30.63
CA GLY A 55 19.24 -7.17 -31.41
C GLY A 55 18.31 -5.94 -31.47
N GLU A 56 17.04 -6.08 -31.09
CA GLU A 56 16.03 -5.01 -31.13
C GLU A 56 15.74 -4.41 -29.75
N ALA A 57 16.31 -4.98 -28.69
CA ALA A 57 16.16 -4.45 -27.34
C ALA A 57 16.78 -3.05 -27.26
N PRO A 58 16.02 -2.00 -26.88
CA PRO A 58 16.57 -0.68 -26.74
C PRO A 58 17.71 -0.70 -25.73
N PRO A 59 18.78 0.08 -25.95
CA PRO A 59 19.94 0.07 -25.08
C PRO A 59 19.51 0.48 -23.65
N LEU A 60 19.87 -0.37 -22.68
CA LEU A 60 19.53 -0.19 -21.26
C LEU A 60 20.04 1.14 -20.71
N LEU A 61 21.24 1.56 -21.11
CA LEU A 61 21.92 2.72 -20.53
C LEU A 61 21.20 4.04 -20.89
N PRO A 62 20.83 4.33 -22.16
CA PRO A 62 19.96 5.46 -22.50
C PRO A 62 18.61 5.44 -21.79
N ALA A 63 17.97 4.26 -21.67
CA ALA A 63 16.69 4.15 -20.96
C ALA A 63 16.82 4.52 -19.47
N ILE A 64 17.87 4.06 -18.80
CA ILE A 64 18.17 4.42 -17.40
C ILE A 64 18.43 5.93 -17.28
N LEU A 65 19.21 6.51 -18.19
CA LEU A 65 19.50 7.95 -18.18
C LEU A 65 18.24 8.80 -18.36
N VAL A 66 17.33 8.38 -19.23
CA VAL A 66 16.03 9.04 -19.43
C VAL A 66 15.14 8.87 -18.19
N ALA A 67 15.19 7.73 -17.49
CA ALA A 67 14.39 7.49 -16.28
C ALA A 67 14.97 8.14 -15.01
N LEU A 68 16.23 8.60 -15.05
CA LEU A 68 16.99 9.07 -13.89
C LEU A 68 16.32 10.24 -13.13
N PRO A 69 15.76 11.27 -13.81
CA PRO A 69 15.03 12.33 -13.12
C PRO A 69 13.79 11.84 -12.35
N ALA A 70 13.04 10.89 -12.91
CA ALA A 70 11.89 10.30 -12.22
C ALA A 70 12.32 9.38 -11.05
N LEU A 71 13.39 8.59 -11.24
CA LEU A 71 13.95 7.71 -10.21
C LEU A 71 14.56 8.48 -9.03
N ALA A 72 14.96 9.74 -9.23
CA ALA A 72 15.43 10.59 -8.15
C ALA A 72 14.33 10.87 -7.10
N LEU A 73 13.04 10.85 -7.46
CA LEU A 73 11.96 11.22 -6.54
C LEU A 73 11.82 10.26 -5.34
N PRO A 74 11.72 8.92 -5.50
CA PRO A 74 11.75 8.01 -4.36
C PRO A 74 13.02 8.14 -3.53
N ILE A 75 14.17 8.40 -4.16
CA ILE A 75 15.46 8.55 -3.47
C ILE A 75 15.47 9.82 -2.61
N ILE A 76 14.97 10.95 -3.13
CA ILE A 76 14.84 12.21 -2.41
C ILE A 76 13.89 12.04 -1.22
N ILE A 77 12.72 11.42 -1.44
CA ILE A 77 11.70 11.27 -0.40
C ILE A 77 12.20 10.31 0.69
N VAL A 78 12.55 9.09 0.33
CA VAL A 78 12.96 8.06 1.30
C VAL A 78 14.32 8.42 1.90
N GLY A 79 15.28 8.84 1.10
CA GLY A 79 16.62 9.22 1.56
C GLY A 79 16.59 10.45 2.47
N GLY A 80 15.87 11.51 2.09
CA GLY A 80 15.75 12.72 2.91
C GLY A 80 15.10 12.46 4.26
N ILE A 81 14.07 11.60 4.30
CA ILE A 81 13.37 11.20 5.52
C ILE A 81 14.25 10.30 6.40
N VAL A 82 14.83 9.24 5.82
CA VAL A 82 15.60 8.23 6.58
C VAL A 82 16.90 8.79 7.13
N LEU A 83 17.57 9.68 6.38
CA LEU A 83 18.79 10.34 6.85
C LEU A 83 18.52 11.47 7.86
N GLY A 84 17.25 11.75 8.17
CA GLY A 84 16.85 12.80 9.11
C GLY A 84 17.09 14.22 8.58
N TRP A 85 17.38 14.38 7.28
CA TRP A 85 17.59 15.68 6.67
C TRP A 85 16.29 16.45 6.49
N MET A 86 15.17 15.73 6.36
CA MET A 86 13.86 16.29 6.04
C MET A 86 12.76 15.51 6.76
N THR A 87 11.75 16.22 7.25
CA THR A 87 10.47 15.62 7.64
C THR A 87 9.68 15.16 6.39
N PRO A 88 8.66 14.30 6.53
CA PRO A 88 7.86 13.86 5.37
C PRO A 88 7.24 15.02 4.57
N THR A 89 6.85 16.10 5.25
CA THR A 89 6.31 17.32 4.63
C THR A 89 7.37 18.09 3.85
N GLU A 90 8.59 18.22 4.39
CA GLU A 90 9.71 18.88 3.71
C GLU A 90 10.19 18.05 2.52
N ALA A 91 10.28 16.73 2.70
CA ALA A 91 10.65 15.79 1.64
C ALA A 91 9.66 15.85 0.47
N ALA A 92 8.35 15.98 0.75
CA ALA A 92 7.34 16.20 -0.29
C ALA A 92 7.54 17.54 -1.02
N ALA A 93 7.84 18.62 -0.30
CA ALA A 93 8.10 19.94 -0.91
C ALA A 93 9.33 19.91 -1.84
N VAL A 94 10.43 19.29 -1.38
CA VAL A 94 11.64 19.12 -2.19
C VAL A 94 11.38 18.20 -3.39
N ALA A 95 10.59 17.14 -3.22
CA ALA A 95 10.19 16.26 -4.31
C ALA A 95 9.36 17.00 -5.38
N VAL A 96 8.47 17.92 -5.00
CA VAL A 96 7.71 18.75 -5.96
C VAL A 96 8.65 19.67 -6.75
N ILE A 97 9.62 20.31 -6.09
CA ILE A 97 10.63 21.14 -6.76
C ILE A 97 11.46 20.29 -7.73
N ALA A 98 11.92 19.11 -7.28
CA ALA A 98 12.67 18.18 -8.11
C ALA A 98 11.85 17.64 -9.29
N ALA A 99 10.56 17.37 -9.10
CA ALA A 99 9.64 16.94 -10.17
C ALA A 99 9.43 18.05 -11.20
N GLY A 100 9.30 19.30 -10.76
CA GLY A 100 9.26 20.46 -11.66
C GLY A 100 10.55 20.59 -12.48
N GLY A 101 11.70 20.38 -11.84
CA GLY A 101 13.01 20.29 -12.50
C GLY A 101 13.09 19.14 -13.51
N ALA A 102 12.62 17.95 -13.13
CA ALA A 102 12.59 16.75 -13.96
C ALA A 102 11.70 16.93 -15.20
N ALA A 103 10.60 17.66 -15.09
CA ALA A 103 9.72 17.90 -16.21
C ALA A 103 10.41 18.64 -17.36
N PHE A 104 11.36 19.56 -17.08
CA PHE A 104 12.16 20.20 -18.13
C PHE A 104 12.97 19.21 -18.99
N PHE A 105 13.27 18.01 -18.47
CA PHE A 105 13.96 16.95 -19.23
C PHE A 105 13.02 16.05 -20.04
N TYR A 106 11.73 15.99 -19.69
CA TYR A 106 10.74 15.15 -20.38
C TYR A 106 9.89 15.94 -21.37
N SER A 107 9.16 16.95 -20.88
CA SER A 107 8.26 17.80 -21.65
C SER A 107 7.94 19.06 -20.85
N PRO A 108 7.85 20.24 -21.48
CA PRO A 108 7.56 21.47 -20.78
C PRO A 108 6.19 21.39 -20.09
N LEU A 109 6.16 21.66 -18.79
CA LEU A 109 4.91 21.79 -18.04
C LEU A 109 4.13 23.00 -18.55
N THR A 110 2.89 22.77 -18.94
CA THR A 110 1.96 23.86 -19.24
C THR A 110 1.33 24.39 -17.96
N ARG A 111 0.76 25.59 -18.04
CA ARG A 111 -0.01 26.17 -16.92
C ARG A 111 -1.19 25.29 -16.53
N ASP A 112 -1.78 24.61 -17.52
CA ASP A 112 -2.94 23.75 -17.32
C ASP A 112 -2.53 22.47 -16.58
N ASP A 113 -1.36 21.88 -16.89
CA ASP A 113 -0.82 20.72 -16.15
C ASP A 113 -0.62 21.05 -14.67
N ILE A 114 -0.10 22.24 -14.39
CA ILE A 114 0.12 22.72 -13.02
C ILE A 114 -1.22 22.90 -12.31
N TRP A 115 -2.19 23.58 -12.93
CA TRP A 115 -3.51 23.80 -12.35
C TRP A 115 -4.26 22.49 -12.09
N GLU A 116 -4.23 21.55 -13.05
CA GLU A 116 -4.82 20.23 -12.90
C GLU A 116 -4.16 19.46 -11.75
N SER A 117 -2.84 19.52 -11.63
CA SER A 117 -2.10 18.86 -10.54
C SER A 117 -2.49 19.43 -9.17
N PHE A 118 -2.59 20.75 -9.04
CA PHE A 118 -3.07 21.38 -7.80
C PHE A 118 -4.51 21.01 -7.49
N SER A 119 -5.40 21.04 -8.48
CA SER A 119 -6.81 20.69 -8.32
C SER A 119 -6.98 19.23 -7.87
N ARG A 120 -6.33 18.28 -8.56
CA ARG A 120 -6.34 16.86 -8.19
C ARG A 120 -5.79 16.66 -6.78
N THR A 121 -4.68 17.32 -6.44
CA THR A 121 -4.09 17.23 -5.09
C THR A 121 -5.03 17.77 -4.02
N ALA A 122 -5.67 18.91 -4.27
CA ALA A 122 -6.63 19.51 -3.34
C ALA A 122 -7.86 18.64 -3.14
N VAL A 123 -8.41 18.06 -4.22
CA VAL A 123 -9.57 17.14 -4.14
C VAL A 123 -9.21 15.87 -3.38
N LEU A 124 -8.07 15.24 -3.69
CA LEU A 124 -7.59 14.05 -2.98
C LEU A 124 -7.38 14.35 -1.50
N THR A 125 -6.63 15.41 -1.18
CA THR A 125 -6.31 15.79 0.21
C THR A 125 -7.56 16.20 0.98
N GLY A 126 -8.48 16.94 0.36
CA GLY A 126 -9.74 17.35 0.97
C GLY A 126 -10.66 16.16 1.27
N SER A 127 -10.75 15.20 0.35
CA SER A 127 -11.51 13.97 0.56
C SER A 127 -10.93 13.15 1.73
N ILE A 128 -9.60 13.06 1.81
CA ILE A 128 -8.88 12.42 2.92
C ILE A 128 -9.22 13.08 4.26
N PHE A 129 -9.14 14.40 4.37
CA PHE A 129 -9.46 15.10 5.62
C PHE A 129 -10.93 14.95 6.03
N MET A 130 -11.87 14.98 5.07
CA MET A 130 -13.28 14.74 5.35
C MET A 130 -13.53 13.34 5.93
N ILE A 131 -12.86 12.33 5.37
CA ILE A 131 -12.92 10.95 5.88
C ILE A 131 -12.31 10.88 7.29
N LEU A 132 -11.15 11.51 7.52
CA LEU A 132 -10.51 11.55 8.85
C LEU A 132 -11.43 12.19 9.90
N CYS A 133 -12.14 13.27 9.58
CA CYS A 133 -13.09 13.90 10.49
C CYS A 133 -14.25 12.96 10.86
N ALA A 134 -14.87 12.32 9.87
CA ALA A 134 -15.97 11.37 10.11
C ALA A 134 -15.50 10.19 10.96
N VAL A 135 -14.27 9.73 10.75
CA VAL A 135 -13.69 8.59 11.44
C VAL A 135 -13.22 8.91 12.84
N ALA A 136 -12.69 10.10 13.08
CA ALA A 136 -12.42 10.54 14.46
C ALA A 136 -13.72 10.53 15.28
N ALA A 137 -14.84 10.98 14.69
CA ALA A 137 -16.16 10.91 15.33
C ALA A 137 -16.64 9.47 15.54
N PHE A 138 -16.52 8.61 14.52
CA PHE A 138 -16.89 7.19 14.64
C PHE A 138 -16.03 6.44 15.66
N GLY A 139 -14.71 6.64 15.65
CA GLY A 139 -13.79 6.04 16.61
C GLY A 139 -14.11 6.45 18.05
N HIS A 140 -14.50 7.71 18.26
CA HIS A 140 -14.97 8.17 19.56
C HIS A 140 -16.28 7.48 19.98
N LEU A 141 -17.27 7.41 19.08
CA LEU A 141 -18.54 6.71 19.34
C LEU A 141 -18.33 5.21 19.59
N ALA A 142 -17.51 4.55 18.79
CA ALA A 142 -17.18 3.13 18.96
C ALA A 142 -16.48 2.85 20.29
N ALA A 143 -15.63 3.78 20.76
CA ALA A 143 -15.02 3.70 22.08
C ALA A 143 -16.06 3.85 23.21
N LEU A 144 -17.06 4.74 23.05
CA LEU A 144 -18.16 4.90 24.01
C LEU A 144 -19.05 3.64 24.07
N GLU A 145 -19.38 3.07 22.92
CA GLU A 145 -20.15 1.81 22.78
C GLU A 145 -19.32 0.56 23.12
N ARG A 146 -18.04 0.73 23.46
CA ARG A 146 -17.10 -0.34 23.82
C ARG A 146 -17.00 -1.45 22.75
N ILE A 147 -17.12 -1.08 21.48
CA ILE A 147 -17.06 -2.03 20.37
C ILE A 147 -15.71 -2.77 20.33
N PRO A 148 -14.54 -2.10 20.51
CA PRO A 148 -13.25 -2.81 20.57
C PRO A 148 -13.20 -3.88 21.66
N GLN A 149 -13.77 -3.60 22.85
CA GLN A 149 -13.82 -4.56 23.97
C GLN A 149 -14.78 -5.72 23.68
N ALA A 150 -15.91 -5.46 23.01
CA ALA A 150 -16.83 -6.50 22.59
C ALA A 150 -16.18 -7.46 21.57
N ILE A 151 -15.41 -6.93 20.62
CA ILE A 151 -14.66 -7.74 19.65
C ILE A 151 -13.59 -8.56 20.36
N ALA A 152 -12.82 -7.97 21.27
CA ALA A 152 -11.84 -8.71 22.07
C ALA A 152 -12.51 -9.85 22.85
N GLY A 153 -13.65 -9.60 23.49
CA GLY A 153 -14.41 -10.62 24.21
C GLY A 153 -14.96 -11.74 23.31
N LEU A 154 -15.35 -11.44 22.07
CA LEU A 154 -15.75 -12.46 21.09
C LEU A 154 -14.57 -13.34 20.69
N VAL A 155 -13.39 -12.74 20.49
CA VAL A 155 -12.15 -13.44 20.13
C VAL A 155 -11.72 -14.37 21.26
N ASP A 156 -11.73 -13.87 22.50
CA ASP A 156 -11.47 -14.68 23.70
C ASP A 156 -12.49 -15.81 23.86
N GLY A 157 -13.78 -15.51 23.64
CA GLY A 157 -14.87 -16.49 23.73
C GLY A 157 -14.83 -17.58 22.65
N LEU A 158 -14.29 -17.26 21.47
CA LEU A 158 -14.03 -18.24 20.39
C LEU A 158 -12.72 -19.02 20.62
N GLY A 159 -11.93 -18.68 21.64
CA GLY A 159 -10.61 -19.29 21.89
C GLY A 159 -9.59 -18.97 20.80
N LEU A 160 -9.79 -17.88 20.06
CA LEU A 160 -8.86 -17.44 19.02
C LEU A 160 -7.66 -16.79 19.71
N GLY A 161 -6.52 -17.49 19.73
CA GLY A 161 -5.26 -16.90 20.18
C GLY A 161 -4.79 -15.74 19.29
N PRO A 162 -3.67 -15.07 19.62
CA PRO A 162 -3.16 -13.90 18.88
C PRO A 162 -3.03 -14.13 17.36
N VAL A 163 -2.59 -15.33 16.96
CA VAL A 163 -2.49 -15.73 15.55
C VAL A 163 -3.86 -15.89 14.90
N GLY A 164 -4.83 -16.47 15.60
CA GLY A 164 -6.21 -16.64 15.12
C GLY A 164 -6.89 -15.29 14.89
N PHE A 165 -6.67 -14.34 15.80
CA PHE A 165 -7.14 -12.96 15.64
C PHE A 165 -6.53 -12.29 14.41
N LEU A 166 -5.20 -12.37 14.23
CA LEU A 166 -4.54 -11.80 13.07
C LEU A 166 -5.07 -12.41 11.76
N ILE A 167 -5.26 -13.73 11.68
CA ILE A 167 -5.84 -14.38 10.50
C ILE A 167 -7.27 -13.87 10.23
N ALA A 168 -8.12 -13.80 11.25
CA ALA A 168 -9.49 -13.28 11.10
C ALA A 168 -9.50 -11.83 10.61
N MET A 169 -8.62 -11.01 11.18
CA MET A 169 -8.43 -9.62 10.77
C MET A 169 -7.94 -9.52 9.31
N ASN A 170 -6.98 -10.34 8.89
CA ASN A 170 -6.51 -10.39 7.50
C ASN A 170 -7.66 -10.67 6.53
N LEU A 171 -8.44 -11.72 6.81
CA LEU A 171 -9.61 -12.09 6.00
C LEU A 171 -10.62 -10.94 5.93
N LEU A 172 -10.90 -10.31 7.07
CA LEU A 172 -11.83 -9.19 7.13
C LEU A 172 -11.34 -7.99 6.30
N PHE A 173 -10.06 -7.62 6.39
CA PHE A 173 -9.51 -6.53 5.59
C PHE A 173 -9.46 -6.86 4.09
N ILE A 174 -9.22 -8.11 3.69
CA ILE A 174 -9.29 -8.52 2.29
C ILE A 174 -10.73 -8.36 1.77
N ILE A 175 -11.72 -8.87 2.51
CA ILE A 175 -13.14 -8.74 2.14
C ILE A 175 -13.55 -7.25 2.10
N ALA A 176 -13.09 -6.47 3.06
CA ALA A 176 -13.31 -5.04 3.09
C ALA A 176 -12.74 -4.35 1.85
N GLY A 177 -11.50 -4.67 1.45
CA GLY A 177 -10.87 -4.12 0.26
C GLY A 177 -11.50 -4.58 -1.06
N MET A 178 -12.19 -5.73 -1.08
CA MET A 178 -12.98 -6.14 -2.24
C MET A 178 -14.17 -5.20 -2.46
N ILE A 179 -14.85 -4.78 -1.38
CA ILE A 179 -16.16 -4.11 -1.44
C ILE A 179 -16.03 -2.59 -1.34
N MET A 180 -15.08 -2.11 -0.53
CA MET A 180 -14.95 -0.72 -0.15
C MET A 180 -13.67 -0.11 -0.72
N ASP A 181 -13.67 1.21 -0.89
CA ASP A 181 -12.46 1.94 -1.20
C ASP A 181 -11.47 1.90 -0.02
N VAL A 182 -10.17 1.92 -0.31
CA VAL A 182 -9.10 1.70 0.68
C VAL A 182 -9.13 2.71 1.82
N PRO A 183 -9.27 4.03 1.58
CA PRO A 183 -9.37 5.00 2.68
C PRO A 183 -10.58 4.73 3.57
N VAL A 184 -11.73 4.32 3.00
CA VAL A 184 -12.95 4.01 3.76
C VAL A 184 -12.73 2.78 4.64
N ALA A 185 -12.15 1.71 4.08
CA ALA A 185 -11.86 0.49 4.81
C ALA A 185 -10.86 0.72 5.96
N LEU A 186 -9.78 1.47 5.71
CA LEU A 186 -8.82 1.84 6.75
C LEU A 186 -9.51 2.63 7.86
N ALA A 187 -10.25 3.66 7.48
CA ALA A 187 -10.80 4.58 8.46
C ALA A 187 -11.90 3.92 9.32
N LEU A 188 -12.69 2.99 8.77
CA LEU A 188 -13.70 2.27 9.53
C LEU A 188 -13.11 1.18 10.43
N LEU A 189 -12.24 0.33 9.87
CA LEU A 189 -11.86 -0.93 10.51
C LEU A 189 -10.61 -0.82 11.37
N VAL A 190 -9.66 0.05 11.02
CA VAL A 190 -8.40 0.18 11.78
C VAL A 190 -8.65 0.65 13.21
N PRO A 191 -9.40 1.74 13.49
CA PRO A 191 -9.63 2.19 14.86
C PRO A 191 -10.33 1.14 15.73
N LEU A 192 -11.06 0.21 15.10
CA LEU A 192 -11.82 -0.82 15.77
C LEU A 192 -10.98 -2.07 16.07
N LEU A 193 -10.19 -2.53 15.10
CA LEU A 193 -9.48 -3.82 15.17
C LEU A 193 -8.02 -3.67 15.60
N ALA A 194 -7.36 -2.58 15.21
CA ALA A 194 -5.95 -2.38 15.50
C ALA A 194 -5.65 -2.33 17.01
N PRO A 195 -6.44 -1.66 17.88
CA PRO A 195 -6.19 -1.67 19.32
C PRO A 195 -6.19 -3.09 19.93
N VAL A 196 -7.05 -3.98 19.42
CA VAL A 196 -7.11 -5.38 19.87
C VAL A 196 -5.86 -6.15 19.40
N ALA A 197 -5.38 -5.91 18.17
CA ALA A 197 -4.12 -6.49 17.70
C ALA A 197 -2.93 -6.05 18.56
N LEU A 198 -2.86 -4.74 18.85
CA LEU A 198 -1.79 -4.15 19.67
C LEU A 198 -1.82 -4.68 21.10
N ALA A 199 -3.00 -4.83 21.70
CA ALA A 199 -3.17 -5.42 23.03
C ALA A 199 -2.70 -6.89 23.07
N ASN A 200 -2.80 -7.60 21.94
CA ASN A 200 -2.28 -8.96 21.77
C ASN A 200 -0.78 -9.02 21.40
N GLY A 201 -0.07 -7.88 21.44
CA GLY A 201 1.37 -7.80 21.22
C GLY A 201 1.80 -7.62 19.76
N ALA A 202 0.88 -7.28 18.84
CA ALA A 202 1.25 -6.92 17.48
C ALA A 202 2.02 -5.59 17.46
N ASP A 203 3.02 -5.50 16.59
CA ASP A 203 3.74 -4.24 16.35
C ASP A 203 2.93 -3.32 15.42
N PRO A 204 2.78 -2.02 15.76
CA PRO A 204 1.96 -1.09 14.99
C PRO A 204 2.46 -0.82 13.56
N ILE A 205 3.78 -0.89 13.32
CA ILE A 205 4.37 -0.71 11.99
C ILE A 205 4.11 -1.96 11.15
N HIS A 206 4.38 -3.14 11.70
CA HIS A 206 4.10 -4.41 11.00
C HIS A 206 2.61 -4.55 10.67
N LEU A 207 1.75 -4.22 11.63
CA LEU A 207 0.30 -4.21 11.46
C LEU A 207 -0.12 -3.30 10.28
N GLY A 208 0.48 -2.11 10.17
CA GLY A 208 0.23 -1.21 9.04
C GLY A 208 0.62 -1.80 7.68
N ILE A 209 1.75 -2.52 7.62
CA ILE A 209 2.18 -3.22 6.40
C ILE A 209 1.19 -4.34 6.04
N VAL A 210 0.82 -5.17 7.01
CA VAL A 210 -0.10 -6.29 6.80
C VAL A 210 -1.47 -5.81 6.35
N ILE A 211 -2.03 -4.79 7.01
CA ILE A 211 -3.31 -4.18 6.62
C ILE A 211 -3.23 -3.56 5.22
N CYS A 212 -2.14 -2.87 4.90
CA CYS A 212 -1.91 -2.34 3.55
C CYS A 212 -1.92 -3.45 2.50
N PHE A 213 -1.25 -4.58 2.77
CA PHE A 213 -1.24 -5.75 1.88
C PHE A 213 -2.65 -6.34 1.70
N ASN A 214 -3.40 -6.54 2.79
CA ASN A 214 -4.77 -7.06 2.73
C ASN A 214 -5.67 -6.21 1.82
N LEU A 215 -5.59 -4.89 1.96
CA LEU A 215 -6.41 -3.97 1.18
C LEU A 215 -6.00 -3.94 -0.29
N CYS A 216 -4.70 -4.00 -0.59
CA CYS A 216 -4.20 -4.14 -1.96
C CYS A 216 -4.69 -5.45 -2.61
N ILE A 217 -4.61 -6.57 -1.89
CA ILE A 217 -5.15 -7.86 -2.35
C ILE A 217 -6.66 -7.74 -2.62
N GLY A 218 -7.39 -7.09 -1.70
CA GLY A 218 -8.82 -6.84 -1.85
C GLY A 218 -9.17 -6.07 -3.12
N LEU A 219 -8.41 -5.02 -3.45
CA LEU A 219 -8.63 -4.18 -4.64
C LEU A 219 -8.53 -4.93 -5.98
N VAL A 220 -7.78 -6.03 -6.01
CA VAL A 220 -7.63 -6.88 -7.21
C VAL A 220 -8.45 -8.16 -7.12
N SER A 221 -9.15 -8.42 -6.00
CA SER A 221 -9.87 -9.67 -5.79
C SER A 221 -11.37 -9.56 -6.09
N PRO A 222 -11.99 -10.62 -6.68
CA PRO A 222 -13.44 -10.69 -6.83
C PRO A 222 -14.15 -10.80 -5.46
N PRO A 223 -15.42 -10.38 -5.33
CA PRO A 223 -16.43 -10.18 -6.38
C PRO A 223 -16.55 -8.76 -6.96
N LEU A 224 -15.92 -7.77 -6.33
CA LEU A 224 -15.97 -6.37 -6.73
C LEU A 224 -14.57 -5.94 -7.15
N GLY A 225 -13.65 -5.67 -6.23
CA GLY A 225 -12.24 -5.39 -6.53
C GLY A 225 -12.10 -4.14 -7.40
N GLY A 226 -11.93 -2.97 -6.79
CA GLY A 226 -11.98 -1.68 -7.49
C GLY A 226 -11.03 -1.59 -8.70
N CYS A 227 -9.78 -2.04 -8.55
CA CYS A 227 -8.82 -2.03 -9.66
C CYS A 227 -9.23 -2.99 -10.78
N LEU A 228 -9.76 -4.16 -10.43
CA LEU A 228 -10.22 -5.15 -11.38
C LEU A 228 -11.41 -4.66 -12.22
N LEU A 229 -12.37 -3.97 -11.59
CA LEU A 229 -13.53 -3.36 -12.26
C LEU A 229 -13.11 -2.23 -13.21
N ILE A 230 -12.18 -1.37 -12.78
CA ILE A 230 -11.68 -0.27 -13.61
C ILE A 230 -11.00 -0.84 -14.85
N VAL A 231 -10.11 -1.82 -14.70
CA VAL A 231 -9.42 -2.44 -15.84
C VAL A 231 -10.42 -3.13 -16.79
N SER A 232 -11.41 -3.86 -16.27
CA SER A 232 -12.46 -4.47 -17.09
C SER A 232 -13.24 -3.43 -17.89
N THR A 233 -13.56 -2.28 -17.28
CA THR A 233 -14.31 -1.19 -17.92
C THR A 233 -13.49 -0.50 -19.01
N VAL A 234 -12.22 -0.21 -18.75
CA VAL A 234 -11.32 0.49 -19.69
C VAL A 234 -10.95 -0.40 -20.87
N THR A 235 -10.70 -1.69 -20.63
CA THR A 235 -10.26 -2.64 -21.68
C THR A 235 -11.42 -3.29 -22.42
N GLY A 236 -12.64 -3.23 -21.89
CA GLY A 236 -13.82 -3.94 -22.42
C GLY A 236 -13.78 -5.46 -22.23
N VAL A 237 -12.77 -6.00 -21.54
CA VAL A 237 -12.69 -7.45 -21.25
C VAL A 237 -13.71 -7.82 -20.19
N ASN A 238 -14.40 -8.94 -20.37
CA ASN A 238 -15.36 -9.46 -19.40
C ASN A 238 -14.73 -9.62 -18.00
N TYR A 239 -15.37 -9.04 -16.99
CA TYR A 239 -14.91 -9.03 -15.60
C TYR A 239 -14.52 -10.42 -15.08
N TRP A 240 -15.41 -11.42 -15.23
CA TRP A 240 -15.16 -12.77 -14.71
C TRP A 240 -14.03 -13.50 -15.43
N LYS A 241 -13.82 -13.19 -16.72
CA LYS A 241 -12.68 -13.70 -17.47
C LYS A 241 -11.38 -13.11 -16.94
N LEU A 242 -11.36 -11.81 -16.67
CA LEU A 242 -10.21 -11.11 -16.10
C LEU A 242 -9.92 -11.59 -14.67
N ALA A 243 -10.94 -11.70 -13.82
CA ALA A 243 -10.84 -12.20 -12.44
C ALA A 243 -10.19 -13.59 -12.38
N ARG A 244 -10.60 -14.49 -13.30
CA ARG A 244 -10.02 -15.84 -13.39
C ARG A 244 -8.58 -15.81 -13.90
N ALA A 245 -8.26 -14.92 -14.83
CA ALA A 245 -6.92 -14.78 -15.38
C ALA A 245 -5.91 -14.28 -14.32
N ILE A 246 -6.33 -13.40 -13.41
CA ILE A 246 -5.45 -12.86 -12.38
C ILE A 246 -5.38 -13.69 -11.08
N ALA A 247 -6.24 -14.72 -10.94
CA ALA A 247 -6.28 -15.57 -9.76
C ALA A 247 -4.91 -16.15 -9.33
N PRO A 248 -4.01 -16.57 -10.25
CA PRO A 248 -2.66 -17.01 -9.88
C PRO A 248 -1.81 -15.91 -9.21
N PHE A 249 -2.00 -14.65 -9.61
CA PHE A 249 -1.31 -13.51 -9.02
C PHE A 249 -1.86 -13.25 -7.62
N ILE A 250 -3.18 -13.20 -7.45
CA ILE A 250 -3.84 -13.07 -6.13
C ILE A 250 -3.34 -14.16 -5.18
N PHE A 251 -3.23 -15.41 -5.66
CA PHE A 251 -2.72 -16.51 -4.86
C PHE A 251 -1.27 -16.29 -4.40
N ALA A 252 -0.40 -15.75 -5.27
CA ALA A 252 0.95 -15.38 -4.88
C ALA A 252 0.96 -14.25 -3.84
N GLU A 253 0.08 -13.26 -3.96
CA GLU A 253 -0.06 -12.19 -2.95
C GLU A 253 -0.52 -12.74 -1.60
N ILE A 254 -1.46 -13.69 -1.58
CA ILE A 254 -1.91 -14.38 -0.37
C ILE A 254 -0.78 -15.19 0.28
N ILE A 255 0.07 -15.85 -0.51
CA ILE A 255 1.25 -16.55 0.01
C ILE A 255 2.21 -15.55 0.65
N VAL A 256 2.52 -14.44 -0.02
CA VAL A 256 3.39 -13.39 0.52
C VAL A 256 2.80 -12.80 1.81
N LEU A 257 1.49 -12.55 1.84
CA LEU A 257 0.79 -12.11 3.05
C LEU A 257 0.94 -13.13 4.18
N GLY A 258 0.76 -14.43 3.91
CA GLY A 258 0.98 -15.49 4.88
C GLY A 258 2.40 -15.46 5.44
N ILE A 259 3.41 -15.32 4.58
CA ILE A 259 4.81 -15.18 4.99
C ILE A 259 4.99 -13.97 5.90
N LEU A 260 4.41 -12.81 5.58
CA LEU A 260 4.50 -11.60 6.41
C LEU A 260 3.86 -11.81 7.78
N VAL A 261 2.69 -12.46 7.85
CA VAL A 261 1.98 -12.73 9.11
C VAL A 261 2.81 -13.63 10.05
N PHE A 262 3.51 -14.63 9.50
CA PHE A 262 4.35 -15.53 10.30
C PHE A 262 5.77 -15.02 10.53
N VAL A 263 6.24 -14.06 9.73
CA VAL A 263 7.60 -13.51 9.82
C VAL A 263 7.56 -11.97 9.87
N PRO A 264 7.20 -11.38 11.02
CA PRO A 264 7.13 -9.92 11.20
C PRO A 264 8.45 -9.20 10.92
N GLU A 265 9.58 -9.88 11.13
CA GLU A 265 10.92 -9.34 10.90
C GLU A 265 11.13 -8.86 9.45
N ILE A 266 10.40 -9.40 8.46
CA ILE A 266 10.50 -8.91 7.08
C ILE A 266 10.08 -7.43 7.00
N SER A 267 9.07 -7.03 7.78
CA SER A 267 8.65 -5.63 7.87
C SER A 267 9.47 -4.84 8.89
N LEU A 268 9.92 -5.47 9.99
CA LEU A 268 10.49 -4.76 11.14
C LEU A 268 12.02 -4.63 11.11
N TRP A 269 12.73 -5.53 10.41
CA TRP A 269 14.19 -5.57 10.43
C TRP A 269 14.82 -4.25 9.99
N LEU A 270 14.43 -3.75 8.81
CA LEU A 270 15.01 -2.52 8.25
C LEU A 270 14.68 -1.28 9.10
N PRO A 271 13.42 -1.04 9.53
CA PRO A 271 13.11 0.03 10.48
C PRO A 271 13.87 -0.04 11.81
N ARG A 272 14.07 -1.24 12.37
CA ARG A 272 14.83 -1.43 13.63
C ARG A 272 16.29 -1.08 13.46
N THR A 273 16.92 -1.54 12.37
CA THR A 273 18.33 -1.24 12.09
C THR A 273 18.62 0.24 11.89
N LEU A 274 17.60 1.01 11.49
CA LEU A 274 17.70 2.45 11.24
C LEU A 274 17.17 3.30 12.42
N GLU A 275 16.81 2.67 13.55
CA GLU A 275 16.25 3.33 14.75
C GLU A 275 15.04 4.24 14.49
N LEU A 276 14.24 3.97 13.46
CA LEU A 276 13.13 4.85 13.03
C LEU A 276 11.87 4.77 13.92
N TRP A 277 11.99 4.16 15.10
CA TRP A 277 10.89 3.82 16.02
C TRP A 277 10.59 4.91 17.06
N LYS A 278 11.48 5.92 17.16
CA LYS A 278 11.36 7.04 18.11
C LYS A 278 10.36 8.08 17.62
#